data_AF-A0A397I8Z1-F1
#
_entry.id   AF-A0A397I8Z1-F1
#
_cell.length_a   1.000
_cell.length_b   1.000
_cell.length_c   1.000
_cell.angle_alpha   90.00
_cell.angle_beta   90.00
_cell.angle_gamma   90.00
#
_symmetry.space_group_name_H-M   'P 1'
#
loop_
_entity.id
_entity.type
_entity.pdbx_description
1 polymer ?
#
loop_
_entity_poly.entity_id
_entity_poly.type
_entity_poly.pdbx_seq_one_letter_code
_entity_poly.pdbx_strand_id
1 'polypeptide(L)'
;MQEYYNNGSAESISLEQVYNYFWTIPNIDIYAVTVPDRMHHLDLGQFRYQIEYTKELLGKSLEDKINRRIAIIPRHPGLKIFAKEVQSIARLTASEFRDLMKVMVFVVDNLLNKDLSEVYVRWNRMYLMSRFERFTESDLKNFQIAINEWADLFITLFWDCSSGMKMPKLHSWIYHIVDAIRDFGVINGAILRATNEFCDRPWFSNIAVAMNNEELS
;
A
#
# COMPACT_ATOMS: atom_id res chain seq x y z
N MET A 1 -7.39 -17.26 0.23
CA MET A 1 -8.22 -16.76 1.36
C MET A 1 -9.12 -17.83 1.96
N GLN A 2 -9.96 -18.53 1.17
CA GLN A 2 -10.88 -19.56 1.70
C GLN A 2 -10.16 -20.71 2.44
N GLU A 3 -9.03 -21.15 1.91
CA GLU A 3 -8.22 -22.20 2.54
C GLU A 3 -7.73 -21.80 3.96
N TYR A 4 -7.17 -20.59 4.10
CA TYR A 4 -6.74 -20.06 5.40
C TYR A 4 -7.91 -19.91 6.38
N TYR A 5 -9.10 -19.54 5.89
CA TYR A 5 -10.30 -19.54 6.72
C TYR A 5 -10.68 -20.95 7.16
N ASN A 6 -10.76 -21.91 6.24
CA ASN A 6 -11.11 -23.30 6.57
C ASN A 6 -10.13 -23.93 7.58
N ASN A 7 -8.86 -23.54 7.50
CA ASN A 7 -7.80 -24.03 8.39
C ASN A 7 -7.68 -23.24 9.71
N GLY A 8 -8.48 -22.20 9.92
CA GLY A 8 -8.41 -21.35 11.12
C GLY A 8 -7.10 -20.56 11.25
N SER A 9 -6.40 -20.32 10.13
CA SER A 9 -5.06 -19.74 10.10
C SER A 9 -5.00 -18.35 9.47
N ALA A 10 -6.12 -17.64 9.36
CA ALA A 10 -6.19 -16.31 8.74
C ALA A 10 -5.24 -15.29 9.39
N GLU A 11 -5.03 -15.36 10.71
CA GLU A 11 -4.15 -14.43 11.43
C GLU A 11 -2.69 -14.53 10.99
N SER A 12 -2.24 -15.72 10.54
CA SER A 12 -0.87 -15.94 10.04
C SER A 12 -0.53 -15.12 8.79
N ILE A 13 -1.55 -14.60 8.12
CA ILE A 13 -1.43 -13.79 6.90
C ILE A 13 -2.09 -12.42 7.08
N SER A 14 -2.20 -11.93 8.32
CA SER A 14 -2.75 -10.61 8.65
C SER A 14 -4.23 -10.42 8.30
N LEU A 15 -5.02 -11.51 8.31
CA LEU A 15 -6.46 -11.49 8.07
C LEU A 15 -7.27 -11.87 9.30
N GLU A 16 -8.52 -11.44 9.34
CA GLU A 16 -9.48 -11.87 10.35
C GLU A 16 -10.21 -13.14 9.93
N GLN A 17 -10.58 -13.96 10.91
CA GLN A 17 -11.31 -15.21 10.73
C GLN A 17 -12.80 -14.95 10.45
N VAL A 18 -13.10 -14.29 9.34
CA VAL A 18 -14.45 -13.87 8.95
C VAL A 18 -14.95 -14.70 7.77
N TYR A 19 -16.14 -15.26 7.92
CA TYR A 19 -16.81 -15.99 6.85
C TYR A 19 -17.16 -15.04 5.69
N ASN A 20 -16.83 -15.45 4.46
CA ASN A 20 -17.20 -14.74 3.26
C ASN A 20 -18.33 -15.49 2.52
N TYR A 21 -19.50 -14.86 2.44
CA TYR A 21 -20.68 -15.41 1.75
C TYR A 21 -20.41 -15.74 0.27
N PHE A 22 -19.57 -14.96 -0.41
CA PHE A 22 -19.27 -15.16 -1.84
C PHE A 22 -18.61 -16.52 -2.13
N TRP A 23 -18.00 -17.17 -1.14
CA TRP A 23 -17.48 -18.54 -1.29
C TRP A 23 -18.56 -19.60 -1.55
N THR A 24 -19.84 -19.27 -1.34
CA THR A 24 -20.96 -20.19 -1.61
C THR A 24 -21.46 -20.14 -3.04
N ILE A 25 -21.07 -19.11 -3.80
CA ILE A 25 -21.56 -18.92 -5.16
C ILE A 25 -20.61 -19.64 -6.11
N PRO A 26 -21.06 -20.68 -6.84
CA PRO A 26 -20.20 -21.42 -7.75
C PRO A 26 -19.71 -20.52 -8.89
N ASN A 27 -18.47 -20.75 -9.34
CA ASN A 27 -17.84 -20.07 -10.47
C ASN A 27 -17.67 -18.54 -10.30
N ILE A 28 -17.70 -18.01 -9.08
CA ILE A 28 -17.35 -16.62 -8.78
C ILE A 28 -16.04 -16.58 -8.01
N ASP A 29 -15.03 -15.91 -8.57
CA ASP A 29 -13.90 -15.42 -7.80
C ASP A 29 -14.12 -13.94 -7.45
N ILE A 30 -14.63 -13.70 -6.25
CA ILE A 30 -14.87 -12.35 -5.75
C ILE A 30 -13.58 -11.52 -5.67
N TYR A 31 -12.41 -12.14 -5.62
CA TYR A 31 -11.14 -11.44 -5.53
C TYR A 31 -10.65 -10.94 -6.89
N ALA A 32 -11.16 -11.50 -7.98
CA ALA A 32 -10.89 -11.04 -9.33
C ALA A 32 -11.75 -9.83 -9.75
N VAL A 33 -12.79 -9.47 -8.99
CA VAL A 33 -13.73 -8.40 -9.37
C VAL A 33 -13.22 -6.99 -9.05
N THR A 34 -12.19 -6.87 -8.21
CA THR A 34 -11.62 -5.57 -7.80
C THR A 34 -10.12 -5.54 -8.02
N VAL A 35 -9.67 -4.66 -8.90
CA VAL A 35 -8.24 -4.40 -9.08
C VAL A 35 -7.76 -3.41 -8.01
N PRO A 36 -6.66 -3.70 -7.29
CA PRO A 36 -6.13 -2.79 -6.27
C PRO A 36 -5.78 -1.41 -6.83
N ASP A 37 -6.29 -0.35 -6.20
CA ASP A 37 -5.83 1.01 -6.46
C ASP A 37 -4.58 1.34 -5.63
N ARG A 38 -3.52 1.83 -6.30
CA ARG A 38 -2.25 2.19 -5.65
C ARG A 38 -2.43 3.26 -4.57
N MET A 39 -3.27 4.27 -4.81
CA MET A 39 -3.41 5.37 -3.85
C MET A 39 -4.01 4.88 -2.53
N HIS A 40 -5.05 4.05 -2.59
CA HIS A 40 -5.69 3.49 -1.39
C HIS A 40 -4.90 2.36 -0.75
N HIS A 41 -4.12 1.59 -1.52
CA HIS A 41 -3.25 0.55 -0.98
C HIS A 41 -1.99 1.14 -0.36
N LEU A 42 -1.24 1.94 -1.09
CA LEU A 42 0.07 2.44 -0.65
C LEU A 42 -0.01 3.76 0.10
N ASP A 43 -0.44 4.83 -0.57
CA ASP A 43 -0.37 6.19 -0.03
C ASP A 43 -1.20 6.33 1.25
N LEU A 44 -2.48 5.95 1.18
CA LEU A 44 -3.45 6.08 2.28
C LEU A 44 -3.58 4.81 3.13
N GLY A 45 -2.98 3.71 2.70
CA GLY A 45 -3.01 2.41 3.38
C GLY A 45 -1.70 2.14 4.10
N GLN A 46 -0.80 1.40 3.43
CA GLN A 46 0.40 0.84 4.04
C GLN A 46 1.36 1.91 4.58
N PHE A 47 1.59 3.00 3.83
CA PHE A 47 2.51 4.04 4.29
C PHE A 47 1.99 4.77 5.52
N ARG A 48 0.69 5.03 5.55
CA ARG A 48 0.03 5.61 6.71
C ARG A 48 0.29 4.78 7.97
N TYR A 49 0.07 3.46 7.90
CA TYR A 49 0.36 2.55 9.01
C TYR A 49 1.86 2.54 9.36
N GLN A 50 2.76 2.58 8.38
CA GLN A 50 4.21 2.66 8.66
C GLN A 50 4.57 3.89 9.49
N ILE A 51 3.98 5.06 9.20
CA ILE A 51 4.18 6.27 10.00
C ILE A 51 3.55 6.11 11.39
N GLU A 52 2.32 5.62 11.47
CA GLU A 52 1.60 5.42 12.74
C GLU A 52 2.38 4.46 13.67
N TYR A 53 2.84 3.32 13.17
CA TYR A 53 3.65 2.37 13.94
C TYR A 53 5.04 2.91 14.27
N THR A 54 5.64 3.71 13.39
CA THR A 54 6.90 4.39 13.72
C THR A 54 6.72 5.31 14.93
N LYS A 55 5.61 6.04 15.03
CA LYS A 55 5.32 6.88 16.19
C LYS A 55 5.11 6.08 17.46
N GLU A 56 4.38 4.97 17.35
CA GLU A 56 4.14 4.06 18.46
C GLU A 56 5.45 3.45 18.99
N LEU A 57 6.25 2.88 18.09
CA LEU A 57 7.54 2.26 18.39
C LEU A 57 8.53 3.22 19.08
N LEU A 58 8.55 4.48 18.63
CA LEU A 58 9.47 5.50 19.14
C LEU A 58 9.02 6.11 20.48
N GLY A 59 7.72 6.07 20.76
CA GLY A 59 7.13 6.75 21.91
C GLY A 59 7.26 8.29 21.85
N LYS A 60 6.66 8.95 22.84
CA LYS A 60 6.44 10.41 22.82
C LYS A 60 7.73 11.25 22.68
N SER A 61 8.83 10.84 23.31
CA SER A 61 10.07 11.63 23.33
C SER A 61 10.79 11.66 21.97
N LEU A 62 10.76 10.55 21.23
CA LEU A 62 11.35 10.44 19.91
C LEU A 62 10.37 10.91 18.81
N GLU A 63 9.05 10.85 19.04
CA GLU A 63 8.06 11.53 18.20
C GLU A 63 8.33 13.04 18.11
N ASP A 64 8.65 13.69 19.22
CA ASP A 64 9.04 15.11 19.21
C ASP A 64 10.30 15.37 18.36
N LYS A 65 11.23 14.40 18.30
CA LYS A 65 12.41 14.51 17.42
C LYS A 65 12.03 14.37 15.95
N ILE A 66 11.10 13.48 15.58
CA ILE A 66 10.55 13.40 14.23
C ILE A 66 9.96 14.75 13.82
N ASN A 67 9.08 15.32 14.67
CA ASN A 67 8.43 16.59 14.41
C ASN A 67 9.45 17.72 14.20
N ARG A 68 10.49 17.79 15.03
CA ARG A 68 11.59 18.77 14.88
C ARG A 68 12.38 18.56 13.59
N ARG A 69 12.71 17.31 13.25
CA ARG A 69 13.45 16.99 12.02
C ARG A 69 12.66 17.34 10.77
N ILE A 70 11.35 17.12 10.77
CA ILE A 70 10.47 17.52 9.67
C ILE A 70 10.41 19.05 9.55
N ALA A 71 10.33 19.76 10.68
CA ALA A 71 10.25 21.22 10.69
C ALA A 71 11.51 21.92 10.14
N ILE A 72 12.69 21.29 10.24
CA ILE A 72 13.95 21.84 9.71
C ILE A 72 14.22 21.46 8.25
N ILE A 73 13.37 20.64 7.61
CA ILE A 73 13.56 20.30 6.20
C ILE A 73 13.46 21.59 5.36
N PRO A 74 14.45 21.88 4.49
CA PRO A 74 14.42 23.06 3.64
C PRO A 74 13.14 23.12 2.79
N ARG A 75 12.59 24.32 2.67
CA ARG A 75 11.43 24.58 1.80
C ARG A 75 11.88 24.45 0.34
N HIS A 76 11.16 23.65 -0.44
CA HIS A 76 11.43 23.46 -1.86
C HIS A 76 10.13 23.54 -2.68
N PRO A 77 10.12 24.20 -3.86
CA PRO A 77 8.98 24.18 -4.76
C PRO A 77 8.56 22.75 -5.12
N GLY A 78 7.30 22.37 -4.87
CA GLY A 78 6.82 21.00 -5.12
C GLY A 78 7.08 19.99 -3.99
N LEU A 79 7.50 20.45 -2.81
CA LEU A 79 7.55 19.66 -1.58
C LEU A 79 6.68 20.33 -0.51
N LYS A 80 5.47 19.81 -0.30
CA LYS A 80 4.54 20.29 0.73
C LYS A 80 4.83 19.57 2.05
N ILE A 81 5.68 20.18 2.88
CA ILE A 81 5.94 19.70 4.24
C ILE A 81 5.34 20.66 5.24
N PHE A 82 4.44 20.17 6.09
CA PHE A 82 3.83 20.96 7.14
C PHE A 82 4.76 21.05 8.35
N ALA A 83 4.99 22.28 8.83
CA ALA A 83 5.85 22.53 9.98
C ALA A 83 5.25 22.11 11.33
N LYS A 84 3.98 21.65 11.37
CA LYS A 84 3.24 21.36 12.61
C LYS A 84 2.38 20.09 12.61
N GLU A 85 2.32 19.27 11.54
CA GLU A 85 1.13 18.41 11.31
C GLU A 85 1.33 16.89 11.28
N VAL A 86 2.51 16.33 11.59
CA VAL A 86 2.62 14.86 11.76
C VAL A 86 1.87 14.33 13.00
N GLN A 87 1.39 15.24 13.86
CA GLN A 87 0.44 14.89 14.91
C GLN A 87 -0.95 14.50 14.38
N SER A 88 -1.28 14.85 13.13
CA SER A 88 -2.60 14.67 12.52
C SER A 88 -2.55 13.77 11.25
N ILE A 89 -1.81 12.65 11.30
CA ILE A 89 -1.66 11.71 10.17
C ILE A 89 -3.01 11.29 9.57
N ALA A 90 -4.06 11.17 10.39
CA ALA A 90 -5.41 10.83 9.96
C ALA A 90 -6.04 11.82 8.96
N ARG A 91 -5.50 13.04 8.81
CA ARG A 91 -6.03 14.09 7.92
C ARG A 91 -5.16 14.35 6.69
N LEU A 92 -4.05 13.64 6.54
CA LEU A 92 -3.16 13.84 5.39
C LEU A 92 -3.80 13.28 4.11
N THR A 93 -3.72 14.07 3.04
CA THR A 93 -4.06 13.67 1.68
C THR A 93 -3.00 12.75 1.09
N ALA A 94 -3.35 12.00 0.05
CA ALA A 94 -2.39 11.15 -0.65
C ALA A 94 -1.18 11.94 -1.21
N SER A 95 -1.41 13.19 -1.62
CA SER A 95 -0.31 14.06 -2.10
C SER A 95 0.70 14.38 -1.01
N GLU A 96 0.24 14.58 0.22
CA GLU A 96 1.07 14.92 1.36
C GLU A 96 1.82 13.69 1.87
N PHE A 97 1.20 12.51 1.84
CA PHE A 97 1.92 11.26 2.08
C PHE A 97 3.05 11.04 1.09
N ARG A 98 2.83 11.31 -0.21
CA ARG A 98 3.90 11.22 -1.22
C ARG A 98 5.03 12.20 -0.98
N ASP A 99 4.74 13.40 -0.46
CA ASP A 99 5.77 14.35 -0.06
C ASP A 99 6.52 13.91 1.19
N LEU A 100 5.84 13.28 2.15
CA LEU A 100 6.48 12.66 3.31
C LEU A 100 7.40 11.49 2.90
N MET A 101 6.98 10.58 2.01
CA MET A 101 7.82 9.46 1.53
C MET A 101 9.21 9.91 1.07
N LYS A 102 9.28 11.06 0.40
CA LYS A 102 10.54 11.65 -0.10
C LYS A 102 11.52 12.02 1.01
N VAL A 103 11.03 12.33 2.20
CA VAL A 103 11.85 12.88 3.28
C VAL A 103 11.98 11.98 4.51
N MET A 104 11.05 11.04 4.70
CA MET A 104 10.99 10.25 5.93
C MET A 104 12.25 9.44 6.21
N VAL A 105 12.96 8.95 5.17
CA VAL A 105 14.25 8.27 5.35
C VAL A 105 15.25 9.13 6.13
N PHE A 106 15.37 10.42 5.79
CA PHE A 106 16.25 11.36 6.49
C PHE A 106 15.73 11.72 7.88
N VAL A 107 14.41 11.75 8.04
CA VAL A 107 13.75 12.08 9.31
C VAL A 107 14.01 10.98 10.34
N VAL A 108 13.90 9.71 9.95
CA VAL A 108 14.04 8.57 10.87
C VAL A 108 15.48 8.08 11.04
N ASP A 109 16.40 8.57 10.21
CA ASP A 109 17.80 8.15 10.24
C ASP A 109 18.44 8.29 11.62
N ASN A 110 19.09 7.24 12.12
CA ASN A 110 19.71 7.23 13.45
C ASN A 110 18.75 7.60 14.62
N LEU A 111 17.43 7.38 14.50
CA LEU A 111 16.50 7.62 15.62
C LEU A 111 16.39 6.43 16.59
N LEU A 112 16.49 5.20 16.07
CA LEU A 112 16.34 3.98 16.87
C LEU A 112 17.45 2.98 16.54
N ASN A 113 17.38 2.37 15.37
CA ASN A 113 18.34 1.42 14.83
C ASN A 113 18.41 1.59 13.31
N LYS A 114 19.33 0.85 12.67
CA LYS A 114 19.48 0.88 11.20
C LYS A 114 18.25 0.31 10.48
N ASP A 115 17.55 -0.64 11.10
CA ASP A 115 16.38 -1.28 10.53
C ASP A 115 15.23 -0.28 10.33
N LEU A 116 15.08 0.70 11.23
CA LEU A 116 14.08 1.75 11.11
C LEU A 116 14.32 2.63 9.88
N SER A 117 15.55 2.99 9.52
CA SER A 117 15.77 3.73 8.27
C SER A 117 15.66 2.81 7.05
N GLU A 118 16.12 1.56 7.18
CA GLU A 118 16.07 0.55 6.14
C GLU A 118 14.65 0.23 5.68
N VAL A 119 13.66 0.13 6.58
CA VAL A 119 12.26 -0.14 6.18
C VAL A 119 11.67 0.98 5.31
N TYR A 120 12.09 2.23 5.50
CA TYR A 120 11.69 3.35 4.63
C TYR A 120 12.45 3.35 3.30
N VAL A 121 13.70 2.88 3.27
CA VAL A 121 14.46 2.70 2.02
C VAL A 121 13.82 1.60 1.16
N ARG A 122 13.50 0.45 1.76
CA ARG A 122 12.82 -0.65 1.09
C ARG A 122 11.43 -0.25 0.61
N TRP A 123 10.68 0.48 1.45
CA TRP A 123 9.42 1.10 1.05
C TRP A 123 9.59 1.95 -0.21
N ASN A 124 10.55 2.89 -0.21
CA ASN A 124 10.75 3.78 -1.35
C ASN A 124 11.14 3.02 -2.63
N ARG A 125 11.97 1.97 -2.51
CA ARG A 125 12.31 1.09 -3.65
C ARG A 125 11.07 0.40 -4.21
N MET A 126 10.30 -0.29 -3.37
CA MET A 126 9.06 -0.95 -3.75
C MET A 126 8.05 0.05 -4.32
N TYR A 127 7.88 1.21 -3.68
CA TYR A 127 6.97 2.25 -4.11
C TYR A 127 7.31 2.75 -5.51
N LEU A 128 8.58 3.02 -5.80
CA LEU A 128 9.03 3.43 -7.14
C LEU A 128 8.71 2.38 -8.20
N MET A 129 8.93 1.10 -7.91
CA MET A 129 8.59 0.01 -8.83
C MET A 129 7.09 -0.07 -9.10
N SER A 130 6.25 0.14 -8.08
CA SER A 130 4.79 0.17 -8.24
C SER A 130 4.29 1.27 -9.20
N ARG A 131 5.15 2.24 -9.54
CA ARG A 131 4.82 3.34 -10.45
C ARG A 131 5.15 3.04 -11.91
N PHE A 132 5.74 1.90 -12.22
CA PHE A 132 6.07 1.56 -13.60
C PHE A 132 4.80 1.58 -14.47
N GLU A 133 4.93 2.13 -15.67
CA GLU A 133 3.83 2.20 -16.64
C GLU A 133 3.64 0.87 -17.38
N ARG A 134 4.65 0.00 -17.34
CA ARG A 134 4.65 -1.34 -17.93
C ARG A 134 5.52 -2.27 -17.08
N PHE A 135 5.14 -3.54 -17.03
CA PHE A 135 5.91 -4.59 -16.37
C PHE A 135 6.23 -5.70 -17.37
N THR A 136 7.49 -6.12 -17.40
CA THR A 136 7.88 -7.43 -17.93
C THR A 136 7.77 -8.49 -16.83
N GLU A 137 7.80 -9.78 -17.18
CA GLU A 137 7.85 -10.86 -16.16
C GLU A 137 9.07 -10.74 -15.23
N SER A 138 10.20 -10.25 -15.73
CA SER A 138 11.36 -9.94 -14.86
C SER A 138 11.08 -8.78 -13.91
N ASP A 139 10.36 -7.74 -14.34
CA ASP A 139 9.97 -6.63 -13.47
C ASP A 139 9.00 -7.11 -12.39
N LEU A 140 8.03 -7.94 -12.74
CA LEU A 140 7.09 -8.56 -11.79
C LEU A 140 7.83 -9.39 -10.74
N LYS A 141 8.80 -10.22 -11.16
CA LYS A 141 9.63 -11.00 -10.25
C LYS A 141 10.43 -10.10 -9.31
N ASN A 142 11.07 -9.06 -9.83
CA ASN A 142 11.82 -8.10 -9.01
C ASN A 142 10.90 -7.33 -8.07
N PHE A 143 9.68 -7.02 -8.51
CA PHE A 143 8.70 -6.31 -7.71
C PHE A 143 8.21 -7.16 -6.55
N GLN A 144 7.92 -8.46 -6.77
CA GLN A 144 7.60 -9.39 -5.68
C GLN A 144 8.74 -9.49 -4.66
N ILE A 145 10.00 -9.54 -5.13
CA ILE A 145 11.17 -9.54 -4.23
C ILE A 145 11.19 -8.27 -3.37
N ALA A 146 11.00 -7.10 -3.97
CA ALA A 146 10.98 -5.83 -3.24
C ALA A 146 9.81 -5.76 -2.23
N ILE A 147 8.65 -6.30 -2.58
CA ILE A 147 7.49 -6.41 -1.68
C ILE A 147 7.84 -7.29 -0.47
N ASN A 148 8.39 -8.48 -0.69
CA ASN A 148 8.73 -9.42 0.37
C ASN A 148 9.84 -8.85 1.28
N GLU A 149 10.90 -8.27 0.70
CA GLU A 149 11.98 -7.62 1.47
C GLU A 149 11.48 -6.50 2.37
N TRP A 150 10.55 -5.67 1.88
CA TRP A 150 9.92 -4.63 2.69
C TRP A 150 8.99 -5.23 3.76
N ALA A 151 8.13 -6.16 3.36
CA ALA A 151 7.12 -6.76 4.23
C ALA A 151 7.76 -7.50 5.41
N ASP A 152 8.79 -8.32 5.16
CA ASP A 152 9.49 -9.07 6.21
C ASP A 152 10.06 -8.12 7.28
N LEU A 153 10.69 -7.03 6.86
CA LEU A 153 11.25 -6.03 7.77
C LEU A 153 10.17 -5.22 8.49
N PHE A 154 9.11 -4.84 7.77
CA PHE A 154 7.95 -4.15 8.33
C PHE A 154 7.27 -4.98 9.42
N ILE A 155 6.98 -6.24 9.14
CA ILE A 155 6.39 -7.19 10.08
C ILE A 155 7.29 -7.34 11.30
N THR A 156 8.59 -7.58 11.08
CA THR A 156 9.56 -7.77 12.17
C THR A 156 9.65 -6.55 13.09
N LEU A 157 9.65 -5.34 12.52
CA LEU A 157 9.79 -4.10 13.29
C LEU A 157 8.52 -3.71 14.05
N PHE A 158 7.34 -3.97 13.47
CA PHE A 158 6.07 -3.43 13.96
C PHE A 158 5.12 -4.51 14.49
N TRP A 159 5.59 -5.74 14.68
CA TRP A 159 4.80 -6.87 15.16
C TRP A 159 4.01 -6.56 16.45
N ASP A 160 4.68 -5.91 17.41
CA ASP A 160 4.11 -5.61 18.74
C ASP A 160 3.27 -4.32 18.77
N CYS A 161 3.05 -3.65 17.63
CA CYS A 161 2.24 -2.43 17.58
C CYS A 161 0.74 -2.73 17.73
N SER A 162 0.01 -1.75 18.27
CA SER A 162 -1.36 -1.83 18.82
C SER A 162 -2.46 -2.37 17.89
N SER A 163 -2.20 -2.52 16.59
CA SER A 163 -3.15 -3.09 15.62
C SER A 163 -3.11 -4.63 15.52
N GLY A 164 -2.11 -5.28 16.13
CA GLY A 164 -1.88 -6.72 15.98
C GLY A 164 -1.68 -7.15 14.53
N MET A 165 -1.15 -6.26 13.68
CA MET A 165 -0.91 -6.51 12.25
C MET A 165 -2.15 -6.92 11.43
N LYS A 166 -3.36 -6.58 11.88
CA LYS A 166 -4.61 -6.84 11.16
C LYS A 166 -4.81 -5.86 10.00
N MET A 167 -4.09 -6.12 8.92
CA MET A 167 -4.04 -5.24 7.74
C MET A 167 -4.41 -6.03 6.49
N PRO A 168 -5.70 -6.12 6.11
CA PRO A 168 -6.13 -6.81 4.89
C PRO A 168 -5.47 -6.27 3.62
N LYS A 169 -5.13 -4.97 3.61
CA LYS A 169 -4.36 -4.34 2.51
C LYS A 169 -2.92 -4.83 2.44
N LEU A 170 -2.30 -5.20 3.57
CA LEU A 170 -0.98 -5.84 3.61
C LEU A 170 -1.05 -7.22 2.97
N HIS A 171 -2.04 -8.03 3.34
CA HIS A 171 -2.28 -9.32 2.71
C HIS A 171 -2.47 -9.17 1.20
N SER A 172 -3.39 -8.29 0.78
CA SER A 172 -3.65 -8.03 -0.64
C SER A 172 -2.39 -7.62 -1.39
N TRP A 173 -1.58 -6.75 -0.79
CA TRP A 173 -0.35 -6.27 -1.39
C TRP A 173 0.74 -7.34 -1.50
N ILE A 174 0.92 -8.18 -0.48
CA ILE A 174 1.98 -9.21 -0.48
C ILE A 174 1.66 -10.33 -1.47
N TYR A 175 0.41 -10.80 -1.46
CA TYR A 175 0.06 -12.07 -2.10
C TYR A 175 -0.61 -11.91 -3.46
N HIS A 176 -1.31 -10.80 -3.71
CA HIS A 176 -2.21 -10.70 -4.87
C HIS A 176 -1.83 -9.60 -5.85
N ILE A 177 -0.97 -8.64 -5.48
CA ILE A 177 -0.71 -7.47 -6.35
C ILE A 177 0.00 -7.83 -7.65
N VAL A 178 0.95 -8.76 -7.61
CA VAL A 178 1.74 -9.14 -8.79
C VAL A 178 0.86 -9.89 -9.79
N ASP A 179 0.01 -10.78 -9.30
CA ASP A 179 -0.97 -11.49 -10.12
C ASP A 179 -2.00 -10.51 -10.70
N ALA A 180 -2.51 -9.57 -9.89
CA ALA A 180 -3.41 -8.53 -10.37
C ALA A 180 -2.76 -7.66 -11.46
N ILE A 181 -1.47 -7.32 -11.35
CA ILE A 181 -0.77 -6.58 -12.41
C ILE A 181 -0.58 -7.44 -13.66
N ARG A 182 -0.33 -8.74 -13.51
CA ARG A 182 -0.20 -9.66 -14.64
C ARG A 182 -1.51 -9.79 -15.41
N ASP A 183 -2.62 -9.90 -14.70
CA ASP A 183 -3.93 -10.17 -15.30
C ASP A 183 -4.62 -8.90 -15.82
N PHE A 184 -4.49 -7.78 -15.09
CA PHE A 184 -5.26 -6.56 -15.35
C PHE A 184 -4.40 -5.34 -15.73
N GLY A 185 -3.07 -5.45 -15.64
CA GLY A 185 -2.14 -4.36 -15.94
C GLY A 185 -1.88 -3.42 -14.77
N VAL A 186 -1.31 -2.25 -15.07
CA VAL A 186 -0.76 -1.36 -14.04
C VAL A 186 -1.82 -0.70 -13.16
N ILE A 187 -1.54 -0.62 -11.85
CA ILE A 187 -2.40 -0.07 -10.79
C ILE A 187 -2.39 1.47 -10.71
N ASN A 188 -2.06 2.15 -11.81
CA ASN A 188 -1.88 3.60 -11.87
C ASN A 188 -3.20 4.35 -12.10
N GLY A 189 -4.13 4.34 -11.15
CA GLY A 189 -5.28 5.27 -11.05
C GLY A 189 -6.22 5.40 -12.26
N ALA A 190 -6.03 4.62 -13.31
CA ALA A 190 -6.81 4.61 -14.54
C ALA A 190 -7.02 3.15 -14.95
N ILE A 191 -7.92 2.47 -14.23
CA ILE A 191 -8.32 1.08 -14.50
C ILE A 191 -9.41 1.06 -15.58
N LEU A 192 -9.25 1.89 -16.62
CA LEU A 192 -10.15 1.93 -17.77
C LEU A 192 -9.32 1.88 -19.05
N ARG A 193 -9.33 0.70 -19.67
CA ARG A 193 -9.43 0.60 -21.12
C ARG A 193 -10.79 -0.03 -21.42
N ALA A 194 -11.84 0.78 -21.40
CA ALA A 194 -13.04 0.42 -22.13
C ALA A 194 -12.77 0.73 -23.61
N THR A 195 -12.90 -0.24 -24.51
CA THR A 195 -12.80 -0.01 -25.96
C THR A 195 -14.14 0.41 -26.58
N ASN A 196 -15.17 0.62 -25.75
CA ASN A 196 -16.50 1.05 -26.16
C ASN A 196 -16.67 2.59 -26.03
N GLU A 197 -17.86 3.08 -26.38
CA GLU A 197 -18.19 4.51 -26.44
C GLU A 197 -18.11 5.27 -25.09
N PHE A 198 -17.85 4.59 -23.98
CA PHE A 198 -17.81 5.18 -22.64
C PHE A 198 -16.40 5.53 -22.14
N CYS A 199 -15.34 5.21 -22.92
CA CYS A 199 -13.92 5.33 -22.56
C CYS A 199 -13.48 6.69 -21.98
N ASP A 200 -14.11 7.80 -22.40
CA ASP A 200 -13.65 9.15 -22.06
C ASP A 200 -14.55 9.88 -21.06
N ARG A 201 -15.46 9.18 -20.40
CA ARG A 201 -16.47 9.85 -19.59
C ARG A 201 -16.06 9.97 -18.10
N PRO A 202 -16.15 11.16 -17.48
CA PRO A 202 -15.65 11.42 -16.12
C PRO A 202 -16.27 10.59 -14.98
N TRP A 203 -17.49 10.11 -15.17
CA TRP A 203 -18.27 9.36 -14.17
C TRP A 203 -17.71 7.97 -13.79
N PHE A 204 -16.80 7.38 -14.56
CA PHE A 204 -16.29 6.03 -14.30
C PHE A 204 -14.87 6.00 -13.70
N SER A 205 -14.30 7.15 -13.29
CA SER A 205 -12.91 7.23 -12.82
C SER A 205 -12.58 6.38 -11.58
N ASN A 206 -13.58 5.81 -10.91
CA ASN A 206 -13.45 5.16 -9.60
C ASN A 206 -14.01 3.72 -9.55
N ILE A 207 -14.47 3.16 -10.67
CA ILE A 207 -15.08 1.83 -10.73
C ILE A 207 -14.35 0.98 -11.78
N ALA A 208 -13.99 -0.25 -11.43
CA ALA A 208 -13.49 -1.25 -12.38
C ALA A 208 -14.66 -2.11 -12.89
N VAL A 209 -14.84 -2.19 -14.22
CA VAL A 209 -15.82 -3.08 -14.86
C VAL A 209 -15.10 -3.84 -15.96
N ALA A 210 -14.96 -5.15 -15.80
CA ALA A 210 -14.54 -6.04 -16.89
C ALA A 210 -15.81 -6.53 -17.59
N MET A 211 -15.96 -6.22 -18.89
CA MET A 211 -17.04 -6.73 -19.72
C MET A 211 -16.48 -7.74 -20.71
N ASN A 212 -17.10 -8.93 -20.80
CA ASN A 212 -16.74 -9.92 -21.80
C ASN A 212 -17.15 -9.41 -23.19
N ASN A 213 -16.21 -9.37 -24.14
CA ASN A 213 -16.49 -8.91 -25.49
C ASN A 213 -17.50 -9.81 -26.22
N GLU A 214 -17.62 -11.08 -25.83
CA GLU A 214 -18.59 -12.03 -26.39
C GLU A 214 -20.05 -11.70 -26.00
N GLU A 215 -20.27 -10.91 -24.95
CA GLU A 215 -21.62 -10.45 -24.56
C GLU A 215 -22.04 -9.13 -25.24
N LEU A 216 -21.14 -8.50 -26.01
CA LEU A 216 -21.37 -7.23 -26.70
C LEU A 216 -21.66 -7.37 -28.20
N SER A 217 -21.65 -8.60 -28.72
CA SER A 217 -21.98 -8.96 -30.11
C SER A 217 -23.27 -9.77 -30.16
#